data_AF-A0A1G1I380-F1
#
_entry.id   AF-A0A1G1I380-F1
#
_cell.length_a   1.000
_cell.length_b   1.000
_cell.length_c   1.000
_cell.angle_alpha   90.00
_cell.angle_beta   90.00
_cell.angle_gamma   90.00
#
_symmetry.space_group_name_H-M   'P 1'
#
loop_
_entity.id
_entity.type
_entity.pdbx_description
1 polymer ?
#
loop_
_entity_poly.entity_id
_entity_poly.type
_entity_poly.pdbx_seq_one_letter_code
_entity_poly.pdbx_strand_id
1 'polypeptide(L)'
;MKRIKVYQKLTVVFFSMVFTGILAGTANADVAGGQKIFEAKECGACHLTKGPNQDKTFEDKLKRKGPDLWFAGSKFKKEWLVKWLQDPKPIRQMAYNSIEKKNPGDHSKLSGKEAGDMTDYLMTLTSKDVVAGTIKAKKDLMGKMVFEKKQGCYGCHSSMRGAKVAGGLTGPSLVDVGKRLQGDWIYAYLKNPQAIIPVKRMPTYAGVLNDSEMKSVASYVASF
;
A
#
# COMPACT_ATOMS: atom_id res chain seq x y z
N MET A 1 -56.89 59.33 18.29
CA MET A 1 -56.85 58.25 17.27
C MET A 1 -55.47 57.60 17.26
N LYS A 2 -55.30 56.42 17.88
CA LYS A 2 -54.08 55.60 17.76
C LYS A 2 -54.52 54.20 17.33
N ARG A 3 -54.17 53.82 16.09
CA ARG A 3 -54.48 52.51 15.50
C ARG A 3 -53.50 51.46 16.04
N ILE A 4 -54.02 50.43 16.68
CA ILE A 4 -53.27 49.25 17.12
C ILE A 4 -53.23 48.27 15.94
N LYS A 5 -52.03 47.94 15.44
CA LYS A 5 -51.83 46.89 14.43
C LYS A 5 -51.62 45.55 15.15
N VAL A 6 -52.53 44.62 14.93
CA VAL A 6 -52.39 43.21 15.34
C VAL A 6 -51.60 42.48 14.26
N TYR A 7 -50.44 41.91 14.60
CA TYR A 7 -49.67 41.04 13.71
C TYR A 7 -49.98 39.58 14.04
N GLN A 8 -50.63 38.89 13.10
CA GLN A 8 -50.93 37.47 13.16
C GLN A 8 -49.66 36.67 12.84
N LYS A 9 -49.18 35.87 13.80
CA LYS A 9 -48.03 34.98 13.60
C LYS A 9 -48.45 33.79 12.71
N LEU A 10 -47.95 33.77 11.48
CA LEU A 10 -48.05 32.63 10.57
C LEU A 10 -47.04 31.56 11.02
N THR A 11 -47.54 30.43 11.51
CA THR A 11 -46.68 29.29 11.93
C THR A 11 -46.49 28.39 10.71
N VAL A 12 -45.33 28.45 10.08
CA VAL A 12 -44.95 27.54 8.98
C VAL A 12 -44.37 26.27 9.61
N VAL A 13 -45.09 25.15 9.48
CA VAL A 13 -44.61 23.83 9.89
C VAL A 13 -43.73 23.26 8.77
N PHE A 14 -42.43 23.22 8.99
CA PHE A 14 -41.49 22.50 8.12
C PHE A 14 -41.58 21.00 8.44
N PHE A 15 -42.11 20.22 7.50
CA PHE A 15 -42.04 18.76 7.53
C PHE A 15 -40.64 18.35 7.07
N SER A 16 -39.71 18.13 8.01
CA SER A 16 -38.40 17.56 7.72
C SER A 16 -38.57 16.07 7.41
N MET A 17 -38.52 15.72 6.13
CA MET A 17 -38.45 14.33 5.68
C MET A 17 -37.05 13.79 6.00
N VAL A 18 -36.96 12.98 7.07
CA VAL A 18 -35.72 12.29 7.46
C VAL A 18 -35.49 11.15 6.47
N PHE A 19 -34.60 11.36 5.50
CA PHE A 19 -34.11 10.32 4.61
C PHE A 19 -33.01 9.55 5.36
N THR A 20 -33.38 8.52 6.11
CA THR A 20 -32.42 7.55 6.68
C THR A 20 -31.80 6.73 5.55
N GLY A 21 -30.67 7.19 5.03
CA GLY A 21 -29.83 6.45 4.10
C GLY A 21 -29.18 5.25 4.79
N ILE A 22 -29.69 4.05 4.51
CA ILE A 22 -29.03 2.78 4.83
C ILE A 22 -27.90 2.58 3.81
N LEU A 23 -26.69 3.06 4.14
CA LEU A 23 -25.48 2.86 3.33
C LEU A 23 -24.49 1.84 3.93
N ALA A 24 -24.85 1.18 5.04
CA ALA A 24 -23.94 0.28 5.76
C ALA A 24 -23.85 -1.15 5.18
N GLY A 25 -24.71 -1.52 4.23
CA GLY A 25 -24.84 -2.90 3.73
C GLY A 25 -23.83 -3.33 2.66
N THR A 26 -23.33 -2.40 1.84
CA THR A 26 -22.50 -2.75 0.66
C THR A 26 -21.05 -3.01 1.03
N ALA A 27 -20.44 -2.15 1.85
CA ALA A 27 -19.01 -2.27 2.19
C ALA A 27 -18.64 -3.60 2.86
N ASN A 28 -19.50 -4.13 3.74
CA ASN A 28 -19.28 -5.44 4.37
C ASN A 28 -19.47 -6.60 3.39
N ALA A 29 -20.40 -6.47 2.43
CA ALA A 29 -20.62 -7.47 1.39
C ALA A 29 -19.43 -7.52 0.40
N ASP A 30 -18.86 -6.36 0.07
CA ASP A 30 -17.70 -6.24 -0.83
C ASP A 30 -16.44 -6.86 -0.20
N VAL A 31 -16.19 -6.61 1.09
CA VAL A 31 -15.07 -7.24 1.84
C VAL A 31 -15.23 -8.76 1.94
N ALA A 32 -16.43 -9.25 2.30
CA ALA A 32 -16.68 -10.69 2.36
C ALA A 32 -16.59 -11.36 0.99
N GLY A 33 -17.01 -10.65 -0.07
CA GLY A 33 -16.84 -11.07 -1.47
C GLY A 33 -15.36 -11.21 -1.83
N GLY A 34 -14.55 -10.20 -1.49
CA GLY A 34 -13.11 -10.22 -1.72
C GLY A 34 -12.38 -11.39 -1.04
N GLN A 35 -12.73 -11.68 0.22
CA GLN A 35 -12.17 -12.83 0.93
C GLN A 35 -12.54 -14.16 0.25
N LYS A 36 -13.80 -14.34 -0.17
CA LYS A 36 -14.23 -15.54 -0.89
C LYS A 36 -13.48 -15.70 -2.22
N ILE A 37 -13.23 -14.61 -2.95
CA ILE A 37 -12.43 -14.66 -4.19
C ILE A 37 -10.99 -15.06 -3.89
N PHE A 38 -10.39 -14.55 -2.80
CA PHE A 38 -9.04 -14.90 -2.38
C PHE A 38 -8.89 -16.39 -2.10
N GLU A 39 -9.88 -17.00 -1.45
CA GLU A 39 -9.93 -18.43 -1.18
C GLU A 39 -10.20 -19.24 -2.45
N ALA A 40 -11.23 -18.87 -3.22
CA ALA A 40 -11.65 -19.60 -4.42
C ALA A 40 -10.62 -19.60 -5.56
N LYS A 41 -9.83 -18.52 -5.69
CA LYS A 41 -8.73 -18.43 -6.66
C LYS A 41 -7.38 -18.84 -6.07
N GLU A 42 -7.38 -19.47 -4.90
CA GLU A 42 -6.20 -20.03 -4.24
C GLU A 42 -5.05 -19.03 -4.05
N CYS A 43 -5.36 -17.75 -3.87
CA CYS A 43 -4.34 -16.70 -3.67
C CYS A 43 -3.49 -16.99 -2.42
N GLY A 44 -4.07 -17.70 -1.44
CA GLY A 44 -3.41 -18.19 -0.23
C GLY A 44 -2.30 -19.22 -0.47
N ALA A 45 -2.24 -19.87 -1.64
CA ALA A 45 -1.16 -20.78 -2.00
C ALA A 45 0.21 -20.06 -2.10
N CYS A 46 0.18 -18.75 -2.35
CA CYS A 46 1.37 -17.90 -2.47
C CYS A 46 1.41 -16.76 -1.43
N HIS A 47 0.27 -16.17 -1.10
CA HIS A 47 0.18 -14.96 -0.28
C HIS A 47 -0.34 -15.24 1.13
N LEU A 48 0.38 -14.74 2.12
CA LEU A 48 -0.04 -14.80 3.52
C LEU A 48 -0.80 -13.52 3.91
N THR A 49 -2.05 -13.66 4.34
CA THR A 49 -2.90 -12.55 4.83
C THR A 49 -3.04 -12.51 6.36
N LYS A 50 -2.65 -13.59 7.05
CA LYS A 50 -2.56 -13.61 8.52
C LYS A 50 -1.19 -13.14 8.96
N GLY A 51 -1.15 -12.10 9.78
CA GLY A 51 0.09 -11.47 10.21
C GLY A 51 0.18 -11.26 11.72
N PRO A 52 1.37 -10.91 12.23
CA PRO A 52 2.63 -10.84 11.49
C PRO A 52 3.13 -12.21 11.05
N ASN A 53 3.93 -12.23 9.97
CA ASN A 53 4.65 -13.43 9.54
C ASN A 53 5.56 -13.92 10.69
N GLN A 54 5.75 -15.24 10.79
CA GLN A 54 6.54 -15.89 11.84
C GLN A 54 7.81 -16.60 11.30
N ASP A 55 8.23 -16.27 10.08
CA ASP A 55 9.47 -16.80 9.49
C ASP A 55 10.64 -16.42 10.40
N LYS A 56 11.49 -17.38 10.73
CA LYS A 56 12.66 -17.17 11.61
C LYS A 56 13.96 -17.19 10.84
N THR A 57 14.02 -17.97 9.76
CA THR A 57 15.24 -18.18 8.98
C THR A 57 15.06 -17.87 7.49
N PHE A 58 16.18 -17.78 6.77
CA PHE A 58 16.13 -17.62 5.31
C PHE A 58 15.51 -18.83 4.62
N GLU A 59 15.67 -20.03 5.16
CA GLU A 59 15.06 -21.26 4.65
C GLU A 59 13.52 -21.18 4.72
N ASP A 60 12.96 -20.65 5.82
CA ASP A 60 11.52 -20.41 5.93
C ASP A 60 11.04 -19.47 4.84
N LYS A 61 11.77 -18.37 4.64
CA LYS A 61 11.46 -17.40 3.59
C LYS A 61 11.55 -18.02 2.20
N LEU A 62 12.56 -18.84 1.92
CA LEU A 62 12.77 -19.44 0.60
C LEU A 62 11.67 -20.43 0.22
N LYS A 63 10.98 -21.03 1.20
CA LYS A 63 9.78 -21.87 0.96
C LYS A 63 8.56 -21.06 0.51
N ARG A 64 8.53 -19.74 0.77
CA ARG A 64 7.44 -18.86 0.36
C ARG A 64 7.44 -18.68 -1.16
N LYS A 65 6.25 -18.74 -1.75
CA LYS A 65 6.04 -18.56 -3.20
C LYS A 65 5.66 -17.12 -3.56
N GLY A 66 5.14 -16.35 -2.62
CA GLY A 66 4.77 -14.95 -2.82
C GLY A 66 5.07 -14.06 -1.60
N PRO A 67 4.99 -12.73 -1.77
CA PRO A 67 5.11 -11.78 -0.67
C PRO A 67 3.88 -11.78 0.23
N ASP A 68 4.09 -11.43 1.49
CA ASP A 68 3.02 -11.26 2.47
C ASP A 68 2.09 -10.09 2.12
N LEU A 69 0.80 -10.25 2.44
CA LEU A 69 -0.28 -9.29 2.22
C LEU A 69 -1.03 -8.89 3.50
N TRP A 70 -0.66 -9.41 4.67
CA TRP A 70 -1.32 -9.09 5.95
C TRP A 70 -1.31 -7.61 6.35
N PHE A 71 -0.53 -6.78 5.65
CA PHE A 71 -0.44 -5.33 5.79
C PHE A 71 -0.81 -4.56 4.50
N ALA A 72 -1.46 -5.22 3.53
CA ALA A 72 -1.69 -4.67 2.19
C ALA A 72 -2.37 -3.28 2.23
N GLY A 73 -3.36 -3.09 3.10
CA GLY A 73 -4.07 -1.83 3.30
C GLY A 73 -3.23 -0.71 3.91
N SER A 74 -2.18 -1.04 4.65
CA SER A 74 -1.19 -0.06 5.11
C SER A 74 -0.15 0.27 4.03
N LYS A 75 0.04 -0.62 3.05
CA LYS A 75 1.14 -0.56 2.08
C LYS A 75 0.75 0.10 0.76
N PHE A 76 -0.36 -0.35 0.17
CA PHE A 76 -0.75 0.01 -1.18
C PHE A 76 -1.76 1.16 -1.19
N LYS A 77 -1.80 1.88 -2.31
CA LYS A 77 -2.91 2.80 -2.61
C LYS A 77 -4.05 2.03 -3.27
N LYS A 78 -5.29 2.27 -2.82
CA LYS A 78 -6.49 1.55 -3.27
C LYS A 78 -6.65 1.59 -4.79
N GLU A 79 -6.52 2.77 -5.38
CA GLU A 79 -6.73 3.01 -6.82
C GLU A 79 -5.69 2.28 -7.68
N TRP A 80 -4.46 2.16 -7.17
CA TRP A 80 -3.43 1.39 -7.84
C TRP A 80 -3.68 -0.11 -7.73
N LEU A 81 -4.12 -0.59 -6.56
CA LEU A 81 -4.34 -2.01 -6.31
C LEU A 81 -5.44 -2.58 -7.22
N VAL A 82 -6.57 -1.85 -7.36
CA VAL A 82 -7.65 -2.22 -8.29
C VAL A 82 -7.11 -2.36 -9.72
N LYS A 83 -6.34 -1.37 -10.20
CA LYS A 83 -5.80 -1.37 -11.57
C LYS A 83 -4.78 -2.48 -11.78
N TRP A 84 -3.90 -2.70 -10.80
CA TRP A 84 -2.87 -3.73 -10.90
C TRP A 84 -3.47 -5.14 -10.86
N LEU A 85 -4.53 -5.39 -10.10
CA LEU A 85 -5.20 -6.69 -10.11
C LEU A 85 -5.89 -7.02 -11.45
N GLN A 86 -6.29 -6.01 -12.23
CA GLN A 86 -6.86 -6.20 -13.57
C GLN A 86 -5.80 -6.42 -14.64
N ASP A 87 -4.65 -5.76 -14.53
CA ASP A 87 -3.52 -5.95 -15.44
C ASP A 87 -2.18 -6.02 -14.67
N PRO A 88 -1.90 -7.16 -14.02
CA PRO A 88 -0.73 -7.30 -13.17
C PRO A 88 0.54 -7.29 -14.00
N LYS A 89 1.42 -6.34 -13.67
CA LYS A 89 2.77 -6.23 -14.23
C LYS A 89 3.82 -6.57 -13.17
N PRO A 90 4.96 -7.16 -13.56
CA PRO A 90 6.04 -7.48 -12.62
C PRO A 90 6.49 -6.27 -11.81
N ILE A 91 6.24 -6.31 -10.49
CA ILE A 91 6.80 -5.34 -9.53
C ILE A 91 8.29 -5.64 -9.29
N ARG A 92 8.64 -6.93 -9.22
CA ARG A 92 10.02 -7.42 -9.13
C ARG A 92 10.42 -7.97 -10.49
N GLN A 93 11.61 -7.60 -10.95
CA GLN A 93 12.15 -8.05 -12.24
C GLN A 93 12.64 -9.50 -12.16
N MET A 94 13.10 -9.93 -10.98
CA MET A 94 13.43 -11.33 -10.70
C MET A 94 12.26 -12.05 -10.05
N ALA A 95 12.17 -13.36 -10.27
CA ALA A 95 11.21 -14.24 -9.63
C ALA A 95 11.34 -14.14 -8.10
N TYR A 96 10.23 -14.37 -7.38
CA TYR A 96 10.25 -14.28 -5.93
C TYR A 96 11.29 -15.25 -5.35
N ASN A 97 12.11 -14.76 -4.43
CA ASN A 97 13.25 -15.47 -3.83
C ASN A 97 14.41 -15.90 -4.77
N SER A 98 14.42 -15.50 -6.05
CA SER A 98 15.52 -15.79 -6.99
C SER A 98 16.32 -14.54 -7.37
N ILE A 99 17.62 -14.73 -7.63
CA ILE A 99 18.50 -13.73 -8.27
C ILE A 99 18.96 -14.16 -9.67
N GLU A 100 18.55 -15.34 -10.12
CA GLU A 100 18.98 -15.94 -11.38
C GLU A 100 17.83 -15.99 -12.38
N LYS A 101 16.62 -16.24 -11.89
CA LYS A 101 15.42 -16.39 -12.71
C LYS A 101 14.66 -15.08 -12.80
N LYS A 102 14.38 -14.63 -14.02
CA LYS A 102 13.51 -13.48 -14.27
C LYS A 102 12.07 -13.79 -13.84
N ASN A 103 11.32 -12.76 -13.48
CA ASN A 103 9.90 -12.88 -13.18
C ASN A 103 9.13 -13.14 -14.50
N PRO A 104 8.40 -14.26 -14.62
CA PRO A 104 7.65 -14.59 -15.83
C PRO A 104 6.45 -13.67 -16.08
N GLY A 105 5.99 -12.91 -15.08
CA GLY A 105 4.82 -12.02 -15.23
C GLY A 105 3.49 -12.76 -15.35
N ASP A 106 3.40 -13.92 -14.70
CA ASP A 106 2.28 -14.87 -14.76
C ASP A 106 1.28 -14.71 -13.60
N HIS A 107 1.26 -13.56 -12.95
CA HIS A 107 0.30 -13.31 -11.87
C HIS A 107 -1.14 -13.30 -12.41
N SER A 108 -2.05 -13.99 -11.73
CA SER A 108 -3.46 -14.09 -12.12
C SER A 108 -4.11 -12.70 -12.24
N LYS A 109 -4.89 -12.51 -13.31
CA LYS A 109 -5.69 -11.31 -13.55
C LYS A 109 -7.09 -11.49 -12.97
N LEU A 110 -7.71 -10.41 -12.50
CA LEU A 110 -9.09 -10.37 -12.02
C LEU A 110 -9.95 -9.49 -12.93
N SER A 111 -11.24 -9.82 -13.04
CA SER A 111 -12.21 -8.92 -13.68
C SER A 111 -12.39 -7.62 -12.89
N GLY A 112 -13.00 -6.59 -13.49
CA GLY A 112 -13.16 -5.29 -12.83
C GLY A 112 -13.89 -5.37 -11.48
N LYS A 113 -14.97 -6.16 -11.39
CA LYS A 113 -15.69 -6.36 -10.14
C LYS A 113 -14.86 -7.16 -9.12
N GLU A 114 -14.30 -8.29 -9.54
CA GLU A 114 -13.46 -9.11 -8.64
C GLU A 114 -12.25 -8.34 -8.10
N ALA A 115 -11.64 -7.49 -8.93
CA ALA A 115 -10.52 -6.64 -8.52
C ALA A 115 -10.94 -5.59 -7.49
N GLY A 116 -12.16 -5.05 -7.60
CA GLY A 116 -12.75 -4.15 -6.62
C GLY A 116 -12.95 -4.84 -5.27
N ASP A 117 -13.72 -5.94 -5.25
CA ASP A 117 -14.01 -6.73 -4.06
C ASP A 117 -12.71 -7.22 -3.38
N MET A 118 -11.78 -7.78 -4.16
CA MET A 118 -10.45 -8.21 -3.67
C MET A 118 -9.66 -7.04 -3.07
N THR A 119 -9.70 -5.88 -3.71
CA THR A 119 -9.05 -4.69 -3.16
C THR A 119 -9.65 -4.31 -1.82
N ASP A 120 -10.98 -4.28 -1.70
CA ASP A 120 -11.64 -3.91 -0.45
C ASP A 120 -11.25 -4.85 0.70
N TYR A 121 -11.19 -6.15 0.45
CA TYR A 121 -10.64 -7.12 1.40
C TYR A 121 -9.16 -6.84 1.75
N LEU A 122 -8.29 -6.66 0.76
CA LEU A 122 -6.87 -6.41 1.02
C LEU A 122 -6.64 -5.08 1.76
N MET A 123 -7.50 -4.09 1.56
CA MET A 123 -7.43 -2.80 2.25
C MET A 123 -7.80 -2.90 3.74
N THR A 124 -8.51 -3.95 4.18
CA THR A 124 -8.75 -4.19 5.61
C THR A 124 -7.51 -4.73 6.33
N LEU A 125 -6.54 -5.28 5.60
CA LEU A 125 -5.32 -5.88 6.15
C LEU A 125 -4.31 -4.77 6.48
N THR A 126 -4.29 -4.33 7.74
CA THR A 126 -3.46 -3.21 8.19
C THR A 126 -2.49 -3.62 9.30
N SER A 127 -1.36 -2.91 9.39
CA SER A 127 -0.41 -3.04 10.49
C SER A 127 -0.45 -1.81 11.39
N LYS A 128 -0.49 -2.04 12.70
CA LYS A 128 -0.37 -0.99 13.72
C LYS A 128 0.97 -0.25 13.69
N ASP A 129 1.99 -0.83 13.06
CA ASP A 129 3.32 -0.22 12.95
C ASP A 129 3.37 0.87 11.87
N VAL A 130 2.30 1.03 11.07
CA VAL A 130 2.22 2.02 10.00
C VAL A 130 1.25 3.13 10.43
N VAL A 131 1.82 4.24 10.89
CA VAL A 131 1.06 5.43 11.29
C VAL A 131 0.74 6.27 10.04
N ALA A 132 -0.53 6.37 9.69
CA ALA A 132 -0.98 7.10 8.50
C ALA A 132 -0.84 8.64 8.66
N GLY A 133 -0.59 9.32 7.54
CA GLY A 133 -0.62 10.78 7.43
C GLY A 133 0.68 11.49 7.84
N THR A 134 1.77 10.76 8.07
CA THR A 134 3.05 11.33 8.55
C THR A 134 3.99 11.72 7.41
N ILE A 135 3.92 11.01 6.27
CA ILE A 135 4.81 11.22 5.12
C ILE A 135 4.06 11.80 3.94
N LYS A 136 4.45 13.01 3.54
CA LYS A 136 4.02 13.64 2.29
C LYS A 136 5.07 13.42 1.20
N ALA A 137 4.63 13.05 0.00
CA ALA A 137 5.53 12.91 -1.15
C ALA A 137 6.09 14.29 -1.56
N LYS A 138 7.42 14.42 -1.63
CA LYS A 138 8.08 15.63 -2.15
C LYS A 138 9.47 15.29 -2.67
N LYS A 139 10.01 16.13 -3.57
CA LYS A 139 11.40 16.03 -4.05
C LYS A 139 12.39 16.48 -2.96
N ASP A 140 12.48 15.72 -1.87
CA ASP A 140 13.33 16.04 -0.71
C ASP A 140 14.81 15.85 -1.05
N LEU A 141 15.61 16.92 -0.94
CA LEU A 141 17.03 16.89 -1.28
C LEU A 141 17.84 15.97 -0.35
N MET A 142 17.54 15.97 0.95
CA MET A 142 18.18 15.06 1.90
C MET A 142 17.83 13.60 1.56
N GLY A 143 16.56 13.34 1.26
CA GLY A 143 16.07 12.02 0.85
C GLY A 143 16.77 11.53 -0.41
N LYS A 144 16.96 12.40 -1.39
CA LYS A 144 17.75 12.11 -2.60
C LYS A 144 19.20 11.78 -2.26
N MET A 145 19.87 12.58 -1.44
CA MET A 145 21.27 12.36 -1.07
C MET A 145 21.45 11.04 -0.30
N VAL A 146 20.53 10.71 0.61
CA VAL A 146 20.58 9.44 1.33
C VAL A 146 20.32 8.27 0.37
N PHE A 147 19.31 8.38 -0.50
CA PHE A 147 18.94 7.34 -1.47
C PHE A 147 20.07 7.06 -2.47
N GLU A 148 20.69 8.10 -3.03
CA GLU A 148 21.70 7.97 -4.08
C GLU A 148 23.12 7.80 -3.54
N LYS A 149 23.51 8.54 -2.51
CA LYS A 149 24.92 8.64 -2.12
C LYS A 149 25.23 7.88 -0.83
N LYS A 150 24.38 8.04 0.20
CA LYS A 150 24.66 7.44 1.51
C LYS A 150 24.38 5.93 1.54
N GLN A 151 23.27 5.49 0.94
CA GLN A 151 22.80 4.11 1.03
C GLN A 151 22.78 3.37 -0.32
N GLY A 152 22.99 4.08 -1.44
CA GLY A 152 23.07 3.47 -2.77
C GLY A 152 21.86 2.60 -3.13
N CYS A 153 20.64 3.04 -2.79
CA CYS A 153 19.42 2.24 -2.92
C CYS A 153 19.17 1.74 -4.36
N TYR A 154 19.64 2.50 -5.36
CA TYR A 154 19.57 2.13 -6.77
C TYR A 154 20.38 0.87 -7.12
N GLY A 155 21.31 0.45 -6.28
CA GLY A 155 22.10 -0.76 -6.50
C GLY A 155 21.26 -2.03 -6.50
N CYS A 156 20.15 -2.02 -5.77
CA CYS A 156 19.18 -3.13 -5.77
C CYS A 156 17.86 -2.75 -6.44
N HIS A 157 17.42 -1.49 -6.34
CA HIS A 157 16.14 -1.05 -6.85
C HIS A 157 16.26 -0.34 -8.19
N SER A 158 15.45 -0.73 -9.16
CA SER A 158 15.30 0.04 -10.40
C SER A 158 14.40 1.25 -10.20
N SER A 159 14.69 2.36 -10.88
CA SER A 159 13.87 3.58 -10.87
C SER A 159 14.00 4.31 -12.22
N MET A 160 13.17 5.34 -12.42
CA MET A 160 13.37 6.25 -13.55
C MET A 160 14.64 7.08 -13.33
N ARG A 161 15.50 7.15 -14.35
CA ARG A 161 16.65 8.05 -14.45
C ARG A 161 16.56 8.77 -15.79
N GLY A 162 16.05 9.99 -15.77
CA GLY A 162 15.59 10.67 -16.99
C GLY A 162 14.48 9.86 -17.64
N ALA A 163 14.61 9.57 -18.94
CA ALA A 163 13.63 8.82 -19.72
C ALA A 163 13.83 7.28 -19.68
N LYS A 164 14.82 6.76 -18.93
CA LYS A 164 15.16 5.32 -18.90
C LYS A 164 14.93 4.72 -17.53
N VAL A 165 14.50 3.45 -17.50
CA VAL A 165 14.54 2.64 -16.27
C VAL A 165 15.96 2.14 -16.07
N ALA A 166 16.54 2.37 -14.89
CA ALA A 166 17.90 1.96 -14.54
C ALA A 166 17.99 1.57 -13.06
N GLY A 167 19.06 0.85 -12.69
CA GLY A 167 19.29 0.37 -11.32
C GLY A 167 19.27 -1.15 -11.22
N GLY A 168 19.31 -1.66 -9.99
CA GLY A 168 19.35 -3.08 -9.72
C GLY A 168 18.02 -3.80 -9.98
N LEU A 169 18.10 -5.12 -10.17
CA LEU A 169 16.94 -5.98 -10.45
C LEU A 169 16.52 -6.85 -9.25
N THR A 170 17.36 -6.91 -8.21
CA THR A 170 17.16 -7.78 -7.03
C THR A 170 16.12 -7.22 -6.06
N GLY A 171 15.98 -5.90 -6.01
CA GLY A 171 14.92 -5.18 -5.31
C GLY A 171 13.66 -4.98 -6.18
N PRO A 172 12.49 -4.73 -5.57
CA PRO A 172 11.32 -4.26 -6.31
C PRO A 172 11.60 -2.98 -7.09
N SER A 173 11.01 -2.85 -8.27
CA SER A 173 11.01 -1.60 -9.03
C SER A 173 10.38 -0.48 -8.21
N LEU A 174 11.06 0.66 -8.20
CA LEU A 174 10.58 1.93 -7.66
C LEU A 174 10.04 2.86 -8.76
N VAL A 175 9.97 2.41 -10.01
CA VAL A 175 9.28 3.15 -11.08
C VAL A 175 7.83 3.38 -10.66
N ASP A 176 7.37 4.63 -10.72
CA ASP A 176 6.03 5.08 -10.32
C ASP A 176 5.62 4.63 -8.91
N VAL A 177 6.58 4.45 -8.00
CA VAL A 177 6.26 3.91 -6.66
C VAL A 177 5.37 4.87 -5.86
N GLY A 178 5.40 6.17 -6.15
CA GLY A 178 4.47 7.15 -5.59
C GLY A 178 3.02 6.90 -5.97
N LYS A 179 2.73 6.24 -7.09
CA LYS A 179 1.36 5.80 -7.45
C LYS A 179 0.97 4.53 -6.72
N ARG A 180 1.94 3.70 -6.31
CA ARG A 180 1.73 2.35 -5.78
C ARG A 180 1.70 2.27 -4.26
N LEU A 181 2.67 2.88 -3.60
CA LEU A 181 2.90 2.74 -2.16
C LEU A 181 2.49 3.99 -1.39
N GLN A 182 2.04 3.79 -0.17
CA GLN A 182 1.85 4.85 0.80
C GLN A 182 3.21 5.31 1.35
N GLY A 183 3.40 6.62 1.54
CA GLY A 183 4.65 7.16 2.08
C GLY A 183 4.94 6.65 3.49
N ASP A 184 3.88 6.55 4.31
CA ASP A 184 3.95 6.06 5.69
C ASP A 184 4.44 4.61 5.77
N TRP A 185 4.03 3.77 4.82
CA TRP A 185 4.55 2.41 4.68
C TRP A 185 6.06 2.39 4.43
N ILE A 186 6.54 3.24 3.52
CA ILE A 186 7.96 3.29 3.19
C ILE A 186 8.76 3.68 4.44
N TYR A 187 8.30 4.69 5.18
CA TYR A 187 8.94 5.11 6.43
C TYR A 187 8.88 4.01 7.51
N ALA A 188 7.73 3.42 7.76
CA ALA A 188 7.57 2.34 8.75
C ALA A 188 8.49 1.15 8.43
N TYR A 189 8.58 0.78 7.15
CA TYR A 189 9.47 -0.30 6.70
C TYR A 189 10.95 0.07 6.83
N LEU A 190 11.35 1.32 6.59
CA LEU A 190 12.74 1.74 6.84
C LEU A 190 13.07 1.75 8.34
N LYS A 191 12.12 2.18 9.16
CA LYS A 191 12.28 2.34 10.61
C LYS A 191 12.36 1.02 11.37
N ASN A 192 11.43 0.10 11.11
CA ASN A 192 11.41 -1.21 11.76
C ASN A 192 10.94 -2.30 10.80
N PRO A 193 11.79 -2.69 9.84
CA PRO A 193 11.41 -3.71 8.87
C PRO A 193 11.22 -5.10 9.51
N GLN A 194 11.76 -5.37 10.71
CA GLN A 194 11.60 -6.69 11.36
C GLN A 194 10.19 -6.90 11.92
N ALA A 195 9.53 -5.85 12.41
CA ALA A 195 8.13 -5.94 12.86
C ALA A 195 7.15 -6.31 11.73
N ILE A 196 7.55 -6.01 10.48
CA ILE A 196 6.69 -6.17 9.30
C ILE A 196 7.10 -7.41 8.48
N ILE A 197 8.40 -7.55 8.19
CA ILE A 197 8.97 -8.66 7.43
C ILE A 197 10.24 -9.12 8.18
N PRO A 198 10.10 -10.10 9.09
CA PRO A 198 11.20 -10.54 9.97
C PRO A 198 12.46 -10.90 9.17
N VAL A 199 12.31 -11.81 8.20
CA VAL A 199 13.38 -12.28 7.32
C VAL A 199 13.35 -11.53 5.99
N LYS A 200 14.45 -10.87 5.61
CA LYS A 200 14.51 -9.99 4.43
C LYS A 200 15.92 -9.84 3.89
N ARG A 201 16.00 -9.44 2.61
CA ARG A 201 17.27 -9.11 1.93
C ARG A 201 17.58 -7.61 1.94
N MET A 202 16.58 -6.76 2.11
CA MET A 202 16.81 -5.31 2.24
C MET A 202 17.48 -5.05 3.61
N PRO A 203 18.56 -4.26 3.68
CA PRO A 203 19.24 -3.95 4.93
C PRO A 203 18.32 -3.28 5.95
N THR A 204 18.65 -3.45 7.23
CA THR A 204 18.04 -2.68 8.33
C THR A 204 18.78 -1.36 8.47
N TYR A 205 18.05 -0.24 8.50
CA TYR A 205 18.64 1.10 8.60
C TYR A 205 18.51 1.75 9.99
N ALA A 206 17.77 1.13 10.92
CA ALA A 206 17.75 1.56 12.31
C ALA A 206 19.17 1.56 12.89
N GLY A 207 19.59 2.69 13.48
CA GLY A 207 20.95 2.89 13.97
C GLY A 207 21.98 3.30 12.90
N VAL A 208 21.63 3.23 11.61
CA VAL A 208 22.46 3.70 10.48
C VAL A 208 21.96 5.05 9.95
N LEU A 209 20.64 5.21 9.88
CA LEU A 209 19.96 6.44 9.53
C LEU A 209 19.19 6.97 10.73
N ASN A 210 19.20 8.29 10.91
CA ASN A 210 18.33 8.91 11.91
C ASN A 210 16.88 9.04 11.39
N ASP A 211 15.95 9.39 12.27
CA ASP A 211 14.52 9.49 11.94
C ASP A 211 14.23 10.48 10.82
N SER A 212 14.91 11.64 10.82
CA SER A 212 14.76 12.66 9.78
C SER A 212 15.21 12.13 8.42
N GLU A 213 16.35 11.45 8.36
CA GLU A 213 16.85 10.85 7.13
C GLU A 213 15.88 9.80 6.58
N MET A 214 15.34 8.92 7.44
CA MET A 214 14.37 7.91 7.02
C MET A 214 13.07 8.53 6.49
N LYS A 215 12.54 9.57 7.16
CA LYS A 215 11.37 10.33 6.69
C LYS A 215 11.64 11.01 5.35
N SER A 216 12.82 11.63 5.21
CA SER A 216 13.25 12.28 3.97
C SER A 216 13.37 11.28 2.81
N VAL A 217 13.96 10.10 3.03
CA VAL A 217 14.01 9.04 2.01
C VAL A 217 12.60 8.56 1.65
N ALA A 218 11.74 8.31 2.64
CA ALA A 218 10.36 7.89 2.37
C ALA A 218 9.59 8.93 1.56
N SER A 219 9.75 10.22 1.90
CA SER A 219 9.15 11.35 1.20
C SER A 219 9.66 11.48 -0.24
N TYR A 220 10.96 11.29 -0.47
CA TYR A 220 11.59 11.30 -1.79
C TYR A 220 11.11 10.13 -2.66
N VAL A 221 11.18 8.91 -2.13
CA VAL A 221 10.74 7.70 -2.85
C VAL A 221 9.25 7.77 -3.18
N ALA A 222 8.41 8.25 -2.27
CA ALA A 222 6.98 8.45 -2.52
C ALA A 222 6.67 9.52 -3.60
N SER A 223 7.67 10.32 -4.01
CA SER A 223 7.53 11.34 -5.06
C SER A 223 7.89 10.84 -6.47
N PHE A 224 8.31 9.58 -6.60
CA PHE A 224 8.65 8.95 -7.89
C PHE A 224 7.40 8.66 -8.71
#